data_AF-A0A354GLT5-F1
#
_entry.id   AF-A0A354GLT5-F1
#
_cell.length_a   1.000
_cell.length_b   1.000
_cell.length_c   1.000
_cell.angle_alpha   90.00
_cell.angle_beta   90.00
_cell.angle_gamma   90.00
#
_symmetry.space_group_name_H-M   'P 1'
#
loop_
_entity.id
_entity.type
_entity.pdbx_description
1 polymer ?
#
loop_
_entity_poly.entity_id
_entity_poly.type
_entity_poly.pdbx_seq_one_letter_code
_entity_poly.pdbx_strand_id
1 'polypeptide(L)' 'MVEILTVSEIEQRHSDQWVLVGQPQANASHEVQSGQVLFASHDRDEVYRKAVELRSGRFAILFTGKMPADVAVVL' A
#
# COMPACT_ATOMS: atom_id res chain seq x y z
N MET A 1 -17.86 -4.56 7.98
CA MET A 1 -17.85 -3.42 7.04
C MET A 1 -16.44 -3.30 6.50
N VAL A 2 -16.27 -3.07 5.20
CA VAL A 2 -14.95 -2.83 4.61
C VAL A 2 -14.62 -1.36 4.81
N GLU A 3 -13.57 -1.06 5.57
CA GLU A 3 -13.07 0.30 5.77
C GLU A 3 -12.20 0.69 4.56
N ILE A 4 -12.55 1.79 3.90
CA ILE A 4 -11.75 2.39 2.83
C ILE A 4 -10.99 3.55 3.44
N LEU A 5 -9.66 3.51 3.32
CA LEU A 5 -8.74 4.50 3.87
C LEU A 5 -8.06 5.26 2.74
N THR A 6 -7.87 6.56 2.94
CA THR A 6 -6.98 7.38 2.11
C THR A 6 -5.53 6.98 2.30
N VAL A 7 -4.66 7.26 1.33
CA VAL A 7 -3.22 7.01 1.48
C VAL A 7 -2.65 7.68 2.73
N SER A 8 -3.05 8.93 3.02
CA SER A 8 -2.61 9.64 4.22
C SER A 8 -3.02 8.95 5.52
N GLU A 9 -4.20 8.32 5.57
CA GLU A 9 -4.64 7.52 6.73
C GLU A 9 -3.88 6.20 6.84
N ILE A 10 -3.59 5.55 5.70
CA ILE A 10 -2.79 4.32 5.65
C ILE A 10 -1.37 4.60 6.16
N GLU A 11 -0.74 5.69 5.72
CA GLU A 11 0.59 6.12 6.15
C GLU A 11 0.65 6.39 7.65
N GLN A 12 -0.39 7.00 8.22
CA GLN A 12 -0.47 7.27 9.66
C GLN A 12 -0.67 6.00 10.49
N ARG A 13 -1.47 5.04 10.00
CA ARG A 13 -1.78 3.79 10.72
C ARG A 13 -0.69 2.74 10.58
N HIS A 14 0.03 2.73 9.46
CA HIS A 14 1.03 1.73 9.10
C HIS A 14 2.34 2.41 8.71
N SER A 15 2.94 3.22 9.58
CA SER A 15 4.19 3.92 9.26
C SER A 15 5.35 2.94 9.04
N ASP A 16 6.19 3.20 8.03
CA ASP A 16 7.40 2.41 7.73
C ASP A 16 7.11 0.93 7.40
N GLN A 17 6.00 0.67 6.70
CA GLN A 17 5.55 -0.68 6.35
C GLN A 17 5.19 -0.78 4.88
N TRP A 18 5.24 -2.01 4.37
CA TRP A 18 4.62 -2.40 3.13
C TRP A 18 3.15 -2.73 3.39
N VAL A 19 2.25 -2.12 2.63
CA VAL A 19 0.80 -2.27 2.80
C VAL A 19 0.19 -2.80 1.50
N LEU A 20 -0.52 -3.93 1.60
CA LEU A 20 -1.36 -4.46 0.54
C LEU A 20 -2.72 -3.77 0.59
N VAL A 21 -3.04 -3.04 -0.48
CA VAL A 21 -4.29 -2.29 -0.63
C VAL A 21 -5.17 -2.98 -1.67
N GLY A 22 -6.33 -3.45 -1.25
CA GLY A 22 -7.38 -4.02 -2.10
C GLY A 22 -8.30 -2.95 -2.66
N GLN A 23 -8.82 -3.20 -3.87
CA GLN A 23 -9.73 -2.29 -4.59
C GLN A 23 -9.24 -0.83 -4.60
N PRO A 24 -7.98 -0.56 -4.98
CA PRO A 24 -7.44 0.79 -4.95
C PRO A 24 -8.20 1.71 -5.91
N GLN A 25 -8.54 2.90 -5.42
CA GLN A 25 -8.99 4.02 -6.24
C GLN A 25 -7.76 4.83 -6.64
N ALA A 26 -7.52 4.93 -7.94
CA ALA A 26 -6.41 5.72 -8.48
C ALA A 26 -6.96 6.90 -9.28
N ASN A 27 -6.20 8.00 -9.29
CA ASN A 27 -6.52 9.16 -10.14
C ASN A 27 -6.13 8.89 -11.61
N ALA A 28 -6.37 9.87 -12.48
CA ALA A 28 -6.04 9.78 -13.90
C ALA A 28 -4.53 9.61 -14.18
N SER A 29 -3.67 9.97 -13.23
CA SER A 29 -2.21 9.78 -13.28
C SER A 29 -1.76 8.42 -12.72
N HIS A 30 -2.70 7.52 -12.42
CA HIS A 30 -2.47 6.19 -11.85
C HIS A 30 -1.92 6.21 -10.41
N GLU A 31 -2.00 7.34 -9.71
CA GLU A 31 -1.62 7.45 -8.30
C GLU A 31 -2.77 6.96 -7.42
N VAL A 32 -2.47 6.04 -6.51
CA VAL A 32 -3.45 5.52 -5.54
C VAL A 32 -3.85 6.65 -4.59
N GLN A 33 -5.15 6.86 -4.41
CA GLN A 33 -5.73 7.86 -3.52
C GLN A 33 -6.31 7.22 -2.26
N SER A 34 -6.91 6.04 -2.40
CA SER A 34 -7.52 5.30 -1.31
C SER A 34 -7.69 3.81 -1.64
N GLY A 35 -8.01 3.01 -0.63
CA GLY A 35 -8.41 1.62 -0.80
C GLY A 35 -8.58 0.89 0.53
N GLN A 36 -8.85 -0.42 0.44
CA GLN A 36 -8.98 -1.27 1.61
C GLN A 36 -7.61 -1.81 2.03
N VAL A 37 -7.20 -1.64 3.28
CA VAL A 37 -6.01 -2.34 3.79
C VAL A 37 -6.33 -3.82 3.98
N LEU A 38 -5.65 -4.68 3.23
CA LEU A 38 -5.80 -6.14 3.32
C LEU A 38 -4.73 -6.77 4.20
N PHE A 39 -3.52 -6.22 4.20
CA PHE A 39 -2.38 -6.71 4.97
C PHE A 39 -1.29 -5.65 5.07
N ALA A 40 -0.52 -5.64 6.16
CA ALA A 40 0.66 -4.78 6.31
C ALA A 40 1.79 -5.56 6.99
N SER A 41 3.02 -5.39 6.53
CA SER A 41 4.23 -5.95 7.14
C SER A 41 5.45 -5.08 6.83
N HIS A 42 6.48 -5.15 7.67
CA HIS A 42 7.78 -4.55 7.36
C HIS A 42 8.53 -5.37 6.29
N ASP A 43 8.20 -6.66 6.15
CA ASP A 43 8.76 -7.52 5.10
C ASP A 43 7.89 -7.45 3.84
N ARG A 44 8.48 -6.90 2.77
CA ARG A 44 7.87 -6.82 1.45
C ARG A 44 7.46 -8.19 0.91
N ASP A 45 8.25 -9.22 1.15
CA ASP A 45 8.02 -10.55 0.59
C ASP A 45 6.80 -11.23 1.25
N GLU A 46 6.53 -10.93 2.53
CA GLU A 46 5.28 -11.35 3.18
C GLU A 46 4.05 -10.72 2.52
N VAL A 47 4.13 -9.44 2.18
CA VAL A 47 3.05 -8.71 1.50
C VAL A 47 2.77 -9.31 0.12
N TYR A 48 3.82 -9.63 -0.65
CA TYR A 48 3.68 -10.33 -1.94
C TYR A 48 3.08 -11.72 -1.78
N ARG A 49 3.55 -12.52 -0.82
CA ARG A 49 2.97 -13.85 -0.53
C ARG A 49 1.48 -13.73 -0.21
N LYS A 50 1.09 -12.75 0.61
CA LYS A 50 -0.31 -12.51 0.98
C LYS A 50 -1.15 -12.05 -0.21
N ALA A 51 -0.61 -11.24 -1.11
CA ALA A 51 -1.30 -10.82 -2.33
C ALA A 51 -1.67 -12.02 -3.22
N VAL A 52 -0.75 -12.98 -3.37
CA VAL A 52 -0.97 -14.23 -4.11
C VAL A 52 -2.02 -15.11 -3.42
N GLU A 53 -1.92 -15.26 -2.10
CA GLU A 53 -2.86 -16.04 -1.27
C GLU A 53 -4.30 -15.52 -1.38
N LEU A 54 -4.48 -14.19 -1.29
CA LEU A 54 -5.79 -13.54 -1.32
C LEU A 54 -6.41 -13.50 -2.72
N ARG A 55 -5.65 -13.84 -3.79
CA ARG A 55 -6.09 -13.81 -5.20
C ARG A 55 -6.87 -12.53 -5.57
N SER A 56 -6.47 -11.41 -4.98
CA SER A 56 -7.17 -10.15 -5.17
C SER A 56 -6.97 -9.69 -6.60
N GLY A 57 -8.04 -9.58 -7.40
CA GLY A 57 -7.93 -9.24 -8.81
C GLY A 57 -7.42 -7.82 -9.07
N ARG A 58 -7.72 -6.88 -8.15
CA ARG A 58 -7.26 -5.48 -8.22
C ARG A 58 -6.68 -5.07 -6.87
N PHE A 59 -5.38 -4.86 -6.83
CA PHE A 59 -4.66 -4.43 -5.64
C PHE A 59 -3.53 -3.45 -5.99
N ALA A 60 -3.04 -2.75 -4.98
CA ALA A 60 -1.82 -1.96 -5.00
C ALA A 60 -0.95 -2.34 -3.80
N ILE A 61 0.36 -2.13 -3.91
CA ILE A 61 1.30 -2.28 -2.80
C ILE A 61 1.92 -0.91 -2.57
N LEU A 62 1.76 -0.39 -1.36
CA LEU A 62 2.30 0.91 -0.97
C LEU A 62 3.43 0.69 0.06
N PHE A 63 4.51 1.44 -0.07
CA PHE A 63 5.49 1.60 1.00
C PHE A 63 5.24 2.94 1.67
N THR A 64 4.96 2.92 2.97
CA THR A 64 4.61 4.09 3.78
C THR A 64 5.80 4.65 4.56
N GLY A 65 7.00 4.12 4.31
CA GLY A 65 8.23 4.70 4.84
C GLY A 65 8.47 6.06 4.21
N LYS A 66 8.90 7.02 5.04
CA LYS A 66 9.25 8.35 4.55
C LYS A 66 10.60 8.27 3.86
N MET A 67 10.64 8.63 2.58
CA MET A 67 11.92 8.77 1.89
C MET A 67 12.72 9.91 2.56
N PRO A 68 13.98 9.67 2.96
CA PRO A 68 14.83 10.75 3.44
C PRO A 68 14.95 11.85 2.38
N ALA A 69 14.98 13.11 2.81
CA ALA A 69 14.92 14.27 1.91
C ALA A 69 16.13 14.37 0.95
N ASP A 70 17.21 13.64 1.24
CA ASP A 70 18.49 13.62 0.52
C ASP A 70 18.72 12.33 -0.28
N VAL A 71 17.71 11.46 -0.40
CA VAL A 71 17.82 10.18 -1.12
C VAL A 71 16.92 10.19 -2.35
N ALA A 72 17.45 9.66 -3.46
CA ALA A 72 16.67 9.32 -4.65
C ALA A 72 16.70 7.80 -4.85
N VAL A 73 15.54 7.18 -5.05
CA VAL A 73 15.44 5.77 -5.41
C VAL A 73 15.37 5.67 -6.93
N VAL A 74 16.27 4.87 -7.52
CA VAL A 74 16.24 4.52 -8.94
C VAL A 74 15.68 3.10 -9.05
N LEU A 75 14.56 2.95 -9.76
CA LEU A 75 13.80 1.70 -9.94
C LEU A 75 13.99 1.16 -11.36
#